data_AF-A0ABD3ZXB3-F1
#
_entry.id   AF-A0ABD3ZXB3-F1
#
_cell.length_a   1.000
_cell.length_b   1.000
_cell.length_c   1.000
_cell.angle_alpha   90.00
_cell.angle_beta   90.00
_cell.angle_gamma   90.00
#
_symmetry.space_group_name_H-M   'P 1'
#
loop_
_entity.id
_entity.type
_entity.pdbx_description
1 polymer ?
#
loop_
_entity_poly.entity_id
_entity_poly.type
_entity_poly.pdbx_seq_one_letter_code
_entity_poly.pdbx_strand_id
1 'polypeptide(L)' 'MMKKGKVHMCNQHQTRVLSVSHAKAKFEQTTIERRELRPHDVLIDIKFSGICHSDIHSAFDEWAVASSQWCQDMK' A
#
# COMPACT_ATOMS: atom_id res chain seq x y z
N MET A 1 7.42 -25.92 27.95
CA MET A 1 8.61 -25.39 27.23
C MET A 1 8.41 -25.61 25.74
N MET A 2 7.61 -24.75 25.08
CA MET A 2 7.56 -24.66 23.63
C MET A 2 8.43 -23.47 23.26
N LYS A 3 9.60 -23.73 22.66
CA LYS A 3 10.39 -22.66 22.06
C LYS A 3 9.50 -22.07 20.97
N LYS A 4 9.00 -20.84 21.19
CA LYS A 4 8.36 -20.03 20.16
C LYS A 4 9.37 -19.94 19.01
N GLY A 5 9.19 -20.82 18.02
CA GLY A 5 9.91 -20.76 16.76
C GLY A 5 9.71 -19.35 16.24
N LYS A 6 10.83 -18.70 15.89
CA LYS A 6 10.92 -17.34 15.39
C LYS A 6 10.29 -17.29 14.00
N VAL A 7 8.97 -17.48 13.92
CA VAL A 7 8.19 -16.90 12.83
C VAL A 7 8.39 -15.41 13.03
N HIS A 8 9.04 -14.74 12.08
CA HIS A 8 9.28 -13.30 12.16
C HIS A 8 7.96 -12.64 12.55
N MET A 9 7.92 -12.14 13.78
CA MET A 9 6.71 -11.67 14.42
C MET A 9 6.27 -10.43 13.65
N CYS A 10 5.27 -10.63 12.79
CA CYS A 10 4.50 -9.60 12.12
C CYS A 10 3.82 -8.77 13.21
N ASN A 11 4.51 -7.76 13.69
CA ASN A 11 3.89 -6.60 14.27
C ASN A 11 3.83 -5.63 13.10
N GLN A 12 2.64 -5.31 12.57
CA GLN A 12 2.34 -4.02 11.92
C GLN A 12 3.49 -3.46 11.05
N HIS A 13 3.53 -3.87 9.78
CA HIS A 13 4.67 -3.57 8.93
C HIS A 13 4.62 -2.12 8.43
N GLN A 14 5.31 -1.21 9.13
CA GLN A 14 5.72 0.07 8.56
C GLN A 14 6.42 -0.18 7.22
N THR A 15 5.81 0.30 6.14
CA THR A 15 6.30 0.10 4.77
C THR A 15 6.52 1.44 4.10
N ARG A 16 7.73 1.67 3.58
CA ARG A 16 8.02 2.86 2.77
C ARG A 16 7.29 2.77 1.44
N VAL A 17 6.65 3.87 1.04
CA VAL A 17 5.88 3.97 -0.20
C VAL A 17 6.14 5.31 -0.87
N LEU A 18 5.81 5.36 -2.16
CA LEU A 18 5.68 6.60 -2.91
C LEU A 18 4.18 6.88 -3.07
N SER A 19 3.70 8.03 -2.62
CA SER A 19 2.27 8.36 -2.54
C SER A 19 1.95 9.75 -3.08
N VAL A 20 0.68 9.98 -3.46
CA VAL A 20 0.11 11.29 -3.78
C VAL A 20 -1.04 11.59 -2.82
N SER A 21 -1.07 12.78 -2.26
CA SER A 21 -2.06 13.17 -1.24
C SER A 21 -3.40 13.65 -1.83
N HIS A 22 -3.39 14.18 -3.06
CA HIS A 22 -4.56 14.58 -3.82
C HIS A 22 -4.26 14.58 -5.33
N ALA A 23 -5.30 14.74 -6.15
CA ALA A 23 -5.17 14.81 -7.60
C ALA A 23 -4.12 15.84 -8.03
N LYS A 24 -3.19 15.43 -8.92
CA LYS A 24 -2.12 16.28 -9.48
C LYS A 24 -1.06 16.76 -8.48
N ALA A 25 -1.05 16.24 -7.25
CA ALA A 25 0.05 16.47 -6.31
C ALA A 25 1.36 15.82 -6.81
N LYS A 26 2.49 16.25 -6.26
CA LYS A 26 3.77 15.56 -6.49
C LYS A 26 3.77 14.23 -5.75
N PHE A 27 4.45 13.24 -6.32
CA PHE A 27 4.74 12.00 -5.62
C PHE A 27 5.75 12.25 -4.49
N GLU A 28 5.44 11.76 -3.30
CA GLU A 28 6.26 11.95 -2.11
C GLU A 28 6.54 10.61 -1.43
N GLN A 29 7.75 10.49 -0.86
CA GLN A 29 8.11 9.34 -0.06
C GLN A 29 7.45 9.45 1.31
N THR A 30 6.76 8.40 1.72
CA THR A 30 6.11 8.32 3.02
C THR A 30 6.13 6.89 3.56
N THR A 31 5.52 6.65 4.72
CA THR A 31 5.40 5.34 5.33
C THR A 31 3.94 5.04 5.64
N ILE A 32 3.52 3.79 5.42
CA ILE A 32 2.18 3.31 5.77
C ILE A 32 2.28 2.12 6.72
N GLU A 33 1.24 1.92 7.52
CA GLU A 33 1.02 0.68 8.23
C GLU A 33 0.28 -0.32 7.34
N ARG A 34 0.78 -1.55 7.28
CA ARG A 34 0.12 -2.64 6.57
C ARG A 34 -0.71 -3.47 7.55
N ARG A 35 -1.89 -3.89 7.12
CA ARG A 35 -2.74 -4.82 7.86
C ARG A 35 -2.04 -6.17 8.08
N GLU A 36 -2.48 -6.88 9.12
CA GLU A 36 -2.03 -8.26 9.40
C GLU A 36 -2.33 -9.22 8.24
N LEU A 37 -1.46 -10.20 8.06
CA LEU A 37 -1.60 -11.24 7.04
C LEU A 37 -2.74 -12.21 7.41
N ARG A 38 -3.65 -12.41 6.47
CA ARG A 38 -4.74 -13.40 6.54
C ARG A 38 -4.26 -14.73 5.94
N PRO A 39 -4.99 -15.85 6.17
CA PRO A 39 -4.56 -17.18 5.74
C PRO A 39 -4.27 -17.35 4.24
N HIS A 40 -4.80 -16.49 3.38
CA HIS A 40 -4.63 -16.54 1.93
C HIS A 40 -3.81 -15.37 1.37
N ASP A 41 -3.22 -14.54 2.22
CA ASP A 41 -2.37 -13.44 1.77
C ASP A 41 -0.95 -13.90 1.49
N VAL A 42 -0.30 -13.19 0.56
CA VAL A 42 1.14 -13.34 0.29
C VAL A 42 1.83 -12.01 0.60
N LEU A 43 2.87 -12.06 1.43
CA LEU A 43 3.74 -10.91 1.68
C LEU A 43 4.85 -10.88 0.64
N ILE A 44 4.99 -9.76 -0.06
CA ILE A 44 6.02 -9.55 -1.08
C ILE A 44 6.91 -8.37 -0.64
N ASP A 45 8.22 -8.62 -0.53
CA ASP A 45 9.22 -7.58 -0.31
C ASP A 45 9.68 -7.00 -1.66
N ILE A 46 9.06 -5.88 -2.05
CA ILE A 46 9.27 -5.23 -3.35
C ILE A 46 10.66 -4.57 -3.35
N LYS A 47 11.58 -5.10 -4.17
CA LYS A 47 12.92 -4.50 -4.36
C LYS A 47 12.90 -3.36 -5.36
N PHE A 48 12.11 -3.50 -6.43
CA PHE A 48 11.98 -2.53 -7.51
C PHE A 48 10.57 -2.56 -8.09
N SER A 49 10.08 -1.42 -8.58
CA SER A 49 8.82 -1.28 -9.31
C SER A 49 8.99 -0.27 -10.44
N GLY A 50 8.35 -0.51 -11.57
CA GLY A 50 8.22 0.47 -12.65
C GLY A 50 7.03 1.41 -12.44
N ILE A 51 7.06 2.56 -13.10
CA ILE A 51 5.93 3.49 -13.22
C ILE A 51 5.40 3.40 -14.65
N CYS A 52 4.08 3.35 -14.80
CA CYS A 52 3.38 3.35 -16.08
C CYS A 52 2.40 4.52 -16.18
N HIS A 53 1.90 4.79 -17.38
CA HIS A 53 0.89 5.82 -17.64
C HIS A 53 -0.38 5.65 -16.79
N SER A 54 -0.77 4.40 -16.48
CA SER A 54 -1.90 4.11 -15.59
C SER A 54 -1.76 4.74 -14.21
N ASP A 55 -0.53 4.84 -13.70
CA ASP A 55 -0.24 5.43 -12.40
C ASP A 55 -0.46 6.95 -12.44
N ILE A 56 -0.13 7.60 -13.57
CA ILE A 56 -0.34 9.04 -13.79
C ILE A 56 -1.84 9.35 -13.89
N HIS A 57 -2.59 8.59 -14.69
CA HIS A 57 -4.04 8.73 -14.79
C HIS A 57 -4.71 8.53 -13.41
N SER A 58 -4.19 7.58 -12.61
CA SER A 58 -4.65 7.36 -11.24
C SER A 58 -4.32 8.54 -10.32
N ALA A 59 -3.10 9.06 -10.37
CA ALA A 59 -2.67 10.19 -9.56
C ALA A 59 -3.39 11.51 -9.90
N PHE A 60 -3.97 11.62 -11.11
CA PHE A 60 -4.64 12.82 -11.59
C PHE A 60 -6.17 12.76 -11.45
N ASP A 61 -6.70 11.68 -10.85
CA ASP A 61 -8.14 11.43 -10.67
C ASP A 61 -8.91 11.45 -12.01
N GLU A 62 -8.31 10.90 -13.06
CA GLU A 62 -8.89 10.86 -14.41
C GLU A 62 -9.78 9.64 -14.64
N TRP A 63 -9.89 8.75 -13.65
CA TRP A 63 -10.82 7.64 -13.66
C TRP A 63 -12.10 8.05 -12.92
N ALA A 64 -13.25 8.01 -13.59
CA ALA A 64 -14.55 8.47 -13.08
C ALA A 64 -15.04 7.83 -11.75
N VAL A 65 -14.30 6.86 -11.21
CA VAL A 65 -14.59 6.11 -9.98
C VAL A 65 -13.48 6.20 -8.91
N ALA A 66 -12.35 6.85 -9.19
CA ALA A 66 -11.22 6.88 -8.25
C ALA A 66 -11.51 7.66 -6.95
N SER A 67 -12.33 8.71 -7.01
CA SER A 67 -12.83 9.46 -5.85
C SER A 67 -14.17 8.95 -5.28
N SER A 68 -14.70 7.83 -5.80
CA SER A 68 -15.98 7.28 -5.34
C SER A 68 -15.87 6.63 -3.96
N GLN A 69 -17.00 6.61 -3.25
CA GLN A 69 -17.25 6.08 -1.90
C GLN A 69 -16.49 4.77 -1.56
N TRP A 70 -16.24 3.90 -2.54
CA TRP A 70 -15.49 2.65 -2.39
C TRP A 70 -14.08 2.80 -1.79
N CYS A 71 -13.36 3.91 -2.07
CA CYS A 71 -12.05 4.15 -1.46
C CYS A 71 -12.16 4.65 0.00
N GLN A 72 -13.27 5.34 0.32
CA GLN A 72 -13.54 5.86 1.67
C GLN A 72 -14.03 4.77 2.62
N ASP A 73 -14.68 3.73 2.09
CA ASP A 73 -15.23 2.60 2.85
C ASP A 73 -14.17 1.54 3.25
N MET A 74 -12.90 1.72 2.86
CA MET A 74 -11.77 0.88 3.30
C MET A 74 -11.03 1.41 4.55
N LYS A 75 -11.64 2.34 5.29
CA LYS A 75 -11.19 2.74 6.62
C LYS A 75 -11.76 1.83 7.72
#